data_AF-A0ABD5YGW1-F1
#
_entry.id   AF-A0ABD5YGW1-F1
#
_cell.length_a   1.000
_cell.length_b   1.000
_cell.length_c   1.000
_cell.angle_alpha   90.00
_cell.angle_beta   90.00
_cell.angle_gamma   90.00
#
_symmetry.space_group_name_H-M   'P 1'
#
loop_
_entity.id
_entity.type
_entity.pdbx_description
1 polymer ?
#
loop_
_entity_poly.entity_id
_entity_poly.type
_entity_poly.pdbx_seq_one_letter_code
_entity_poly.pdbx_strand_id
1 'polypeptide(L)'
;MQPMNDGYTARAVAAGSDSPPNGGLGVSLAFLALIMLPLLAASHPLASAGLLAGGVALVALGRSLARHVDRGTVRTISFPGLGTVEYRFTQG
;
A
#
# COMPACT_ATOMS: atom_id res chain seq x y z
N MET A 1 -25.85 -58.03 9.17
CA MET A 1 -24.75 -57.16 9.65
C MET A 1 -24.89 -55.83 8.93
N GLN A 2 -25.22 -54.77 9.64
CA GLN A 2 -25.67 -53.49 9.08
C GLN A 2 -24.54 -52.46 9.23
N PRO A 3 -24.14 -51.73 8.16
CA PRO A 3 -23.07 -50.74 8.24
C PRO A 3 -23.61 -49.47 8.90
N MET A 4 -23.11 -49.15 10.09
CA MET A 4 -23.58 -48.04 10.93
C MET A 4 -22.37 -47.20 11.36
N ASN A 5 -21.69 -46.57 10.41
CA ASN A 5 -20.47 -45.80 10.64
C ASN A 5 -20.33 -44.60 9.67
N ASP A 6 -20.79 -44.74 8.42
CA ASP A 6 -20.41 -43.81 7.35
C ASP A 6 -20.97 -42.38 7.52
N GLY A 7 -22.08 -42.22 8.25
CA GLY A 7 -22.67 -40.90 8.53
C GLY A 7 -21.95 -40.10 9.62
N TYR A 8 -21.30 -40.78 10.58
CA TYR A 8 -20.55 -40.11 11.65
C TYR A 8 -19.18 -39.66 11.17
N THR A 9 -18.53 -40.45 10.31
CA THR A 9 -17.25 -40.10 9.69
C THR A 9 -17.40 -38.98 8.68
N ALA A 10 -18.45 -38.96 7.85
CA ALA A 10 -18.71 -37.87 6.92
C ALA A 10 -18.95 -36.52 7.62
N ARG A 11 -19.63 -36.52 8.78
CA ARG A 11 -19.86 -35.30 9.57
C ARG A 11 -18.61 -34.83 10.32
N ALA A 12 -17.76 -35.76 10.76
CA ALA A 12 -16.47 -35.44 11.37
C ALA A 12 -15.45 -34.89 10.35
N VAL A 13 -15.45 -35.40 9.12
CA VAL A 13 -14.60 -34.90 8.02
C VAL A 13 -15.06 -33.52 7.54
N ALA A 14 -16.38 -33.27 7.49
CA ALA A 14 -16.91 -31.94 7.17
C ALA A 14 -16.62 -30.90 8.25
N ALA A 15 -16.58 -31.30 9.53
CA ALA A 15 -16.19 -30.42 10.64
C ALA A 15 -14.67 -30.16 10.72
N GLY A 16 -13.85 -31.01 10.10
CA GLY A 16 -12.40 -30.82 9.94
C GLY A 16 -12.01 -30.04 8.69
N SER A 17 -12.98 -29.46 7.98
CA SER A 17 -12.73 -28.50 6.90
C SER A 17 -12.37 -27.12 7.48
N ASP A 18 -11.42 -27.10 8.44
CA ASP A 18 -10.75 -25.91 8.93
C ASP A 18 -9.84 -25.39 7.82
N SER A 19 -10.44 -24.87 6.75
CA SER A 19 -9.77 -23.87 5.94
C SER A 19 -9.43 -22.73 6.90
N PRO A 20 -8.15 -22.45 7.18
CA PRO A 20 -7.82 -21.33 8.05
C PRO A 20 -8.48 -20.10 7.45
N PRO A 21 -9.20 -19.28 8.24
CA PRO A 21 -9.81 -18.09 7.70
C PRO A 21 -8.67 -17.27 7.10
N ASN A 22 -8.64 -17.16 5.77
CA ASN A 22 -7.61 -16.44 4.99
C ASN A 22 -7.46 -14.96 5.42
N GLY A 23 -8.28 -14.45 6.35
CA GLY A 23 -8.19 -13.13 6.95
C GLY A 23 -7.53 -13.06 8.34
N GLY A 24 -7.24 -14.17 9.03
CA GLY A 24 -6.80 -14.14 10.43
C GLY A 24 -5.41 -13.53 10.64
N LEU A 25 -4.45 -13.88 9.78
CA LEU A 25 -3.08 -13.38 9.90
C LEU A 25 -2.99 -11.88 9.63
N GLY A 26 -3.63 -11.39 8.56
CA GLY A 26 -3.63 -9.97 8.22
C GLY A 26 -4.26 -9.11 9.31
N VAL A 27 -5.40 -9.55 9.85
CA VAL A 27 -6.08 -8.85 10.96
C VAL A 27 -5.26 -8.89 12.25
N SER A 28 -4.64 -10.03 12.57
CA SER A 28 -3.76 -10.15 13.75
C SER A 28 -2.52 -9.27 13.63
N LEU A 29 -1.87 -9.23 12.46
CA LEU A 29 -0.74 -8.34 12.20
C LEU A 29 -1.13 -6.86 12.25
N ALA A 30 -2.29 -6.49 11.70
CA ALA A 30 -2.80 -5.14 11.78
C ALA A 30 -3.07 -4.72 13.23
N PHE A 31 -3.67 -5.60 14.03
CA PHE A 31 -3.91 -5.37 15.46
C PHE A 31 -2.60 -5.23 16.24
N LEU A 32 -1.63 -6.12 15.99
CA LEU A 32 -0.31 -6.03 16.60
C LEU A 32 0.39 -4.72 16.22
N ALA A 33 0.33 -4.31 14.96
CA ALA A 33 0.88 -3.05 14.49
C ALA A 33 0.24 -1.84 15.18
N LEU A 34 -1.09 -1.85 15.36
CA LEU A 34 -1.81 -0.78 16.06
C LEU A 34 -1.33 -0.58 17.51
N ILE A 35 -0.90 -1.64 18.18
CA ILE A 35 -0.39 -1.57 19.55
C ILE A 35 1.10 -1.23 19.57
N MET A 36 1.91 -1.86 18.72
CA MET A 36 3.35 -1.68 18.70
C MET A 36 3.76 -0.30 18.19
N LEU A 37 3.04 0.26 17.23
CA LEU A 37 3.37 1.54 16.62
C LEU A 37 3.41 2.72 17.63
N PRO A 38 2.38 2.96 18.48
CA PRO A 38 2.46 4.00 19.50
C PRO A 38 3.51 3.70 20.57
N LEU A 39 3.74 2.42 20.89
CA LEU A 39 4.76 2.03 21.87
C LEU A 39 6.18 2.33 21.37
N LEU A 40 6.44 2.08 20.09
CA LEU A 40 7.68 2.47 19.41
C LEU A 40 7.84 3.98 19.39
N ALA A 41 6.77 4.72 19.06
CA ALA A 41 6.77 6.18 19.02
C ALA A 41 7.05 6.80 20.40
N ALA A 42 6.50 6.22 21.47
CA ALA A 42 6.75 6.67 22.83
C ALA A 42 8.18 6.35 23.30
N SER A 43 8.72 5.19 22.93
CA SER A 43 10.07 4.76 23.35
C SER A 43 11.19 5.42 22.55
N HIS A 44 10.96 5.73 21.27
CA HIS A 44 11.97 6.28 20.36
C HIS A 44 11.46 7.53 19.61
N PRO A 45 11.13 8.61 20.34
CA PRO A 45 10.43 9.77 19.78
C PRO A 45 11.21 10.44 18.64
N LEU A 46 12.53 10.55 18.78
CA LEU A 46 13.39 11.16 17.75
C LEU A 46 13.47 10.31 16.47
N ALA A 47 13.59 8.99 16.61
CA ALA A 47 13.65 8.09 15.46
C ALA A 47 12.31 8.08 14.71
N SER A 48 11.19 8.03 15.44
CA SER A 48 9.84 8.09 14.86
C SER A 48 9.57 9.43 14.18
N ALA A 49 9.98 10.55 14.78
CA ALA A 49 9.87 11.86 14.16
C ALA A 49 10.71 11.96 12.87
N GLY A 50 11.95 11.45 12.90
CA GLY A 50 12.82 11.40 11.73
C GLY A 50 12.23 10.55 10.60
N LEU A 51 11.66 9.39 10.92
CA LEU A 51 11.03 8.51 9.95
C LEU A 51 9.79 9.16 9.33
N LEU A 52 8.95 9.82 10.13
CA LEU A 52 7.80 10.58 9.63
C LEU A 52 8.24 11.74 8.72
N ALA A 53 9.21 12.55 9.15
CA ALA A 53 9.70 13.67 8.38
C ALA A 53 10.34 13.21 7.06
N GLY A 54 11.15 12.15 7.12
CA GLY A 54 11.75 11.53 5.94
C GLY A 54 10.70 10.98 4.98
N GLY A 55 9.69 10.27 5.49
CA GLY A 55 8.58 9.74 4.70
C GLY A 55 7.79 10.84 4.01
N VAL A 56 7.46 11.93 4.72
CA VAL A 56 6.79 13.09 4.14
C VAL A 56 7.65 13.75 3.05
N ALA A 57 8.95 13.92 3.29
CA ALA A 57 9.87 14.47 2.30
C ALA A 57 9.93 13.61 1.04
N LEU A 58 10.01 12.29 1.19
CA LEU A 58 9.98 11.32 0.08
C LEU A 58 8.68 11.41 -0.72
N VAL A 59 7.52 11.49 -0.07
CA VAL A 59 6.22 11.65 -0.73
C VAL A 59 6.15 12.98 -1.47
N ALA A 60 6.61 14.07 -0.84
CA ALA A 60 6.63 15.39 -1.47
C ALA A 60 7.56 15.42 -2.68
N LEU A 61 8.74 14.80 -2.58
CA LEU A 61 9.70 14.68 -3.67
C LEU A 61 9.14 13.82 -4.80
N GLY A 62 8.56 12.66 -4.50
CA GLY A 62 7.90 11.80 -5.49
C GLY A 62 6.75 12.52 -6.20
N ARG A 63 5.94 13.29 -5.47
CA ARG A 63 4.86 14.12 -6.04
C ARG A 63 5.42 15.28 -6.88
N SER A 64 6.55 15.85 -6.49
CA SER A 64 7.25 16.88 -7.27
C SER A 64 7.74 16.31 -8.59
N LEU A 65 8.43 15.17 -8.54
CA LEU A 65 8.92 14.46 -9.71
C LEU A 65 7.78 14.00 -10.62
N ALA A 66 6.70 13.43 -10.08
CA ALA A 66 5.53 13.03 -10.86
C ALA A 66 4.92 14.23 -11.61
N ARG A 67 4.74 15.37 -10.94
CA ARG A 67 4.27 16.61 -11.58
C ARG A 67 5.27 17.22 -12.55
N HIS A 68 6.56 17.00 -12.34
CA HIS A 68 7.62 17.48 -13.22
C HIS A 68 7.72 16.63 -14.49
N VAL A 69 7.61 15.31 -14.37
CA VAL A 69 7.58 14.36 -15.50
C VAL A 69 6.33 14.57 -16.34
N ASP A 70 5.17 14.79 -15.72
CA ASP A 70 3.92 15.12 -16.42
C ASP A 70 4.06 16.41 -17.27
N ARG A 71 4.84 17.39 -16.80
CA ARG A 71 5.21 18.59 -17.58
C ARG A 71 6.37 18.37 -18.56
N GLY A 72 7.18 17.34 -18.37
CA GLY A 72 8.30 16.99 -19.23
C GLY A 72 7.84 16.28 -20.51
N THR A 73 6.75 15.51 -20.44
CA THR A 73 6.13 14.87 -21.61
C THR A 73 5.28 15.85 -22.44
N VAL A 74 4.71 16.89 -21.82
CA VAL A 74 4.04 17.99 -22.54
C VAL A 74 4.59 19.33 -22.03
N ARG A 75 5.69 19.78 -22.63
CA ARG A 75 6.26 21.11 -22.36
C ARG A 75 5.40 22.18 -23.03
N THR A 76 4.19 22.40 -22.51
CA THR A 76 3.30 23.48 -22.96
C THR A 76 3.80 24.79 -22.35
N ILE A 77 4.69 25.49 -23.06
CA ILE A 77 5.05 26.85 -22.70
C ILE A 77 3.95 27.77 -23.24
N SER A 78 3.00 28.15 -22.38
CA SER A 78 2.01 29.17 -22.74
C SER A 78 2.66 30.56 -22.61
N PHE A 79 2.98 31.18 -23.74
CA PHE A 79 3.46 32.55 -23.78
C PHE A 79 2.26 33.52 -23.66
N PRO A 80 2.20 34.37 -22.62
CA PRO A 80 1.08 35.28 -22.44
C PRO A 80 1.09 36.32 -23.56
N GLY A 81 0.04 36.31 -24.39
CA GLY A 81 -0.14 37.21 -25.53
C GLY A 81 0.15 36.62 -26.92
N LEU A 82 0.62 35.37 -27.03
CA LEU A 82 0.97 34.74 -28.32
C LEU A 82 0.27 33.40 -28.61
N GLY A 83 -0.55 32.90 -27.69
CA GLY A 83 -1.17 31.58 -27.79
C GLY A 83 -0.21 30.44 -27.47
N THR A 84 -0.76 29.23 -27.40
CA THR A 84 -0.03 28.00 -27.03
C THR A 84 0.82 27.52 -28.20
N VAL A 85 2.15 27.59 -28.09
CA VAL A 85 3.06 27.11 -29.14
C VAL A 85 3.69 25.80 -28.67
N GLU A 86 3.33 24.69 -29.32
CA GLU A 86 3.98 23.40 -29.12
C GLU A 86 5.35 23.40 -29.83
N TYR A 87 6.43 23.33 -29.04
CA TYR A 87 7.77 23.12 -29.59
C TYR A 87 8.13 21.63 -29.55
N ARG A 88 8.07 20.97 -30.71
CA ARG A 88 8.68 19.65 -30.92
C ARG A 88 10.18 19.84 -31.11
N PHE A 89 10.98 19.32 -30.17
CA PHE A 89 12.41 19.17 -30.40
C PHE A 89 12.62 18.07 -31.45
N THR A 90 12.91 18.47 -32.69
CA THR A 90 13.50 17.55 -33.66
C THR A 90 14.94 17.32 -33.24
N GLN A 91 15.18 16.19 -32.56
CA GLN A 91 16.52 15.70 -32.29
C GLN A 91 17.16 15.29 -33.62
N GLY A 92 18.18 16.03 -34.05
CA GLY A 92 19.14 15.63 -35.08
C GLY A 92 20.37 15.00 -34.43
#